data_AF-A0A379AHL9-F1
#
_entry.id   AF-A0A379AHL9-F1
#
_cell.length_a   1.000
_cell.length_b   1.000
_cell.length_c   1.000
_cell.angle_alpha   90.00
_cell.angle_beta   90.00
_cell.angle_gamma   90.00
#
_symmetry.space_group_name_H-M   'P 1'
#
loop_
_entity.id
_entity.type
_entity.pdbx_description
1 polymer ?
#
loop_
_entity_poly.entity_id
_entity_poly.type
_entity_poly.pdbx_seq_one_letter_code
_entity_poly.pdbx_strand_id
1 'polypeptide(L)'
;MLRNLGVGVGYALIAYQATLKGISKLEVNRDRLLDELDHNWEVLAEPIQTVMRRYGIEKPYEKLKELTRGKRVDAAGMQAFIDSLALPEEEKVRLKQMTPANYIGRAIQMVDDLK
;
A
#
# COMPACT_ATOMS: atom_id res chain seq x y z
N MET A 1 27.61 -22.64 -33.96
CA MET A 1 26.52 -22.18 -33.06
C MET A 1 25.38 -21.39 -33.74
N LEU A 2 25.52 -20.85 -34.96
CA LEU A 2 24.48 -19.99 -35.58
C LEU A 2 23.15 -20.70 -35.90
N ARG A 3 23.14 -22.03 -36.01
CA ARG A 3 21.93 -22.82 -36.34
C ARG A 3 20.90 -22.91 -35.20
N ASN A 4 21.27 -22.51 -33.97
CA ASN A 4 20.39 -22.60 -32.80
C ASN A 4 19.84 -21.24 -32.33
N LEU A 5 20.16 -20.15 -33.04
CA LEU A 5 19.66 -18.81 -32.71
C LEU A 5 18.13 -18.78 -32.64
N GLY A 6 17.46 -19.49 -33.55
CA GLY A 6 16.00 -19.58 -33.60
C GLY A 6 15.37 -20.35 -32.45
N VAL A 7 16.12 -21.18 -31.72
CA VAL A 7 15.58 -21.97 -30.61
C VAL A 7 15.19 -21.08 -29.43
N GLY A 8 16.10 -20.18 -29.02
CA GLY A 8 15.82 -19.23 -27.94
C GLY A 8 14.70 -18.26 -28.31
N VAL A 9 14.70 -17.76 -29.54
CA VAL A 9 13.64 -16.88 -30.06
C VAL A 9 12.31 -17.62 -30.14
N GLY A 10 12.29 -18.89 -30.57
CA GLY A 10 11.09 -19.71 -30.63
C GLY A 10 10.42 -19.88 -29.27
N TYR A 11 11.19 -20.19 -28.23
CA TYR A 11 10.65 -20.27 -26.87
C TYR A 11 10.13 -18.93 -26.37
N ALA A 12 10.82 -17.82 -26.65
CA ALA A 12 10.36 -16.48 -26.28
C ALA A 12 9.03 -16.12 -26.96
N LEU A 13 8.89 -16.40 -28.26
CA LEU A 13 7.65 -16.13 -28.99
C LEU A 13 6.45 -16.91 -28.45
N ILE A 14 6.66 -18.19 -28.12
CA ILE A 14 5.63 -19.01 -27.47
C ILE A 14 5.24 -18.39 -26.12
N ALA A 15 6.24 -17.98 -25.32
CA ALA A 15 5.98 -17.33 -24.04
C ALA A 15 5.17 -16.03 -24.20
N TYR A 16 5.54 -15.17 -25.15
CA TYR A 16 4.80 -13.92 -25.41
C TYR A 16 3.35 -14.17 -25.79
N GLN A 17 3.09 -15.14 -26.67
CA GLN A 17 1.72 -15.51 -27.06
C GLN A 17 0.92 -16.05 -25.88
N ALA A 18 1.53 -16.91 -25.06
CA ALA A 18 0.89 -17.44 -23.86
C ALA A 18 0.58 -16.34 -22.84
N THR A 19 1.52 -15.41 -22.61
CA THR A 19 1.33 -14.27 -21.71
C THR A 19 0.21 -13.34 -22.19
N LEU A 20 0.18 -12.98 -23.47
CA LEU A 20 -0.89 -12.15 -24.04
C LEU A 20 -2.25 -12.83 -23.91
N LYS A 21 -2.32 -14.14 -24.19
CA LYS A 21 -3.55 -14.94 -23.99
C LYS A 21 -3.97 -14.98 -22.53
N GLY A 22 -3.02 -15.07 -21.60
CA GLY A 22 -3.28 -15.03 -20.16
C GLY A 22 -3.84 -13.68 -19.71
N ILE A 23 -3.16 -12.59 -20.08
CA ILE A 23 -3.55 -11.21 -19.75
C ILE A 23 -4.96 -10.90 -20.26
N SER A 24 -5.33 -11.36 -21.46
CA SER A 24 -6.66 -11.14 -22.04
C SER A 24 -7.83 -11.74 -21.23
N LYS A 25 -7.54 -12.60 -20.24
CA LYS A 25 -8.54 -13.26 -19.39
C LYS A 25 -8.58 -12.71 -17.97
N LEU A 26 -7.74 -11.73 -17.64
CA LEU A 26 -7.67 -11.19 -16.28
C LEU A 26 -8.86 -10.28 -16.04
N GLU A 27 -9.56 -10.53 -14.93
CA GLU A 27 -10.57 -9.65 -14.37
C GLU A 27 -10.14 -9.27 -12.94
N VAL A 28 -10.23 -7.99 -12.61
CA VAL A 28 -9.81 -7.50 -11.29
C VAL A 28 -10.89 -7.81 -10.27
N ASN A 29 -10.56 -8.61 -9.25
CA ASN A 29 -11.43 -8.83 -8.11
C ASN A 29 -11.28 -7.67 -7.10
N ARG A 30 -12.00 -6.58 -7.35
CA ARG A 30 -11.93 -5.36 -6.53
C ARG A 30 -12.38 -5.60 -5.09
N ASP A 31 -13.42 -6.39 -4.89
CA ASP A 31 -13.99 -6.62 -3.56
C ASP A 31 -12.99 -7.34 -2.67
N ARG A 32 -12.28 -8.34 -3.21
CA ARG A 32 -11.26 -9.05 -2.44
C ARG A 32 -10.07 -8.15 -2.07
N LEU A 33 -9.65 -7.27 -2.99
CA LEU A 33 -8.56 -6.31 -2.72
C LEU A 33 -8.95 -5.33 -1.61
N LEU A 34 -10.17 -4.77 -1.67
CA LEU A 34 -10.65 -3.83 -0.67
C LEU A 34 -10.86 -4.49 0.69
N ASP A 35 -11.41 -5.70 0.70
CA ASP A 35 -11.58 -6.51 1.92
C ASP A 35 -10.24 -6.79 2.58
N GLU A 36 -9.23 -7.20 1.82
CA GLU A 36 -7.89 -7.42 2.37
C GLU A 36 -7.28 -6.13 2.93
N LEU A 37 -7.44 -5.00 2.24
CA LEU A 37 -6.96 -3.71 2.70
C LEU A 37 -7.65 -3.27 4.00
N ASP A 38 -8.96 -3.47 4.14
CA ASP A 38 -9.71 -3.10 5.35
C ASP A 38 -9.36 -3.96 6.58
N HIS A 39 -8.71 -5.12 6.38
CA HIS A 39 -8.21 -5.96 7.46
C HIS A 39 -6.77 -5.67 7.89
N ASN A 40 -6.09 -4.72 7.23
CA ASN A 40 -4.66 -4.43 7.44
C ASN A 40 -4.43 -2.94 7.73
N TRP A 41 -5.04 -2.40 8.80
CA TRP A 41 -4.87 -0.99 9.18
C TRP A 41 -3.47 -0.65 9.71
N GLU A 42 -2.67 -1.66 10.06
CA GLU A 42 -1.29 -1.51 10.51
C GLU A 42 -0.40 -0.83 9.47
N VAL A 43 -0.76 -0.86 8.19
CA VAL A 43 -0.03 -0.15 7.12
C VAL A 43 -0.04 1.37 7.32
N LEU A 44 -1.05 1.92 8.02
CA LEU A 44 -1.11 3.34 8.35
C LEU A 44 -0.14 3.76 9.47
N ALA A 45 0.57 2.80 10.09
CA ALA A 45 1.60 3.13 11.08
C ALA A 45 2.70 4.01 10.49
N GLU A 46 3.12 3.76 9.25
CA GLU A 46 4.19 4.51 8.58
C GLU A 46 3.85 6.00 8.34
N PRO A 47 2.70 6.37 7.73
CA PRO A 47 2.36 7.78 7.56
C PRO A 47 2.17 8.50 8.89
N ILE A 48 1.57 7.84 9.90
CA ILE A 48 1.43 8.43 11.24
C ILE A 48 2.81 8.69 11.85
N GLN A 49 3.74 7.73 11.77
CA GLN A 49 5.10 7.90 12.24
C GLN A 49 5.80 9.09 11.57
N THR A 50 5.61 9.23 10.25
CA THR A 50 6.23 10.30 9.46
C THR A 50 5.69 11.68 9.88
N VAL A 51 4.39 11.80 10.13
CA VAL A 51 3.79 13.03 10.67
C VAL A 51 4.28 13.31 12.09
N MET A 52 4.35 12.30 12.95
CA MET A 52 4.90 12.46 14.31
C MET A 52 6.33 13.00 14.28
N ARG A 53 7.18 12.51 13.37
CA ARG A 53 8.55 13.02 13.17
C ARG A 53 8.55 14.48 12.71
N ARG A 54 7.66 14.85 11.78
CA ARG A 54 7.52 16.22 11.29
C ARG A 54 7.20 17.22 12.41
N TYR A 55 6.43 16.80 13.41
CA TYR A 55 6.04 17.62 14.56
C TYR A 55 6.94 17.43 15.80
N GLY A 56 8.06 16.71 15.68
CA GLY A 56 9.02 16.55 16.77
C GLY A 56 8.53 15.68 17.93
N ILE A 57 7.52 14.82 17.71
CA ILE A 57 7.08 13.87 18.74
C ILE A 57 8.19 12.85 18.98
N GLU A 58 8.64 12.74 20.23
CA GLU A 58 9.68 11.80 20.62
C GLU A 58 9.25 10.35 20.46
N LYS A 59 10.22 9.50 20.10
CA LYS A 59 10.09 8.02 20.04
C LYS A 59 8.84 7.54 19.27
N PRO A 60 8.61 8.02 18.04
CA PRO A 60 7.37 7.73 17.31
C PRO A 60 7.22 6.23 16.98
N TYR A 61 8.33 5.55 16.71
CA TYR A 61 8.36 4.11 16.48
C TYR A 61 7.95 3.32 17.74
N GLU A 62 8.40 3.72 18.93
CA GLU A 62 8.06 3.03 20.17
C GLU A 62 6.56 3.14 20.49
N LYS A 63 6.00 4.35 20.34
CA LYS A 63 4.55 4.60 20.55
C LYS A 63 3.68 3.80 19.58
N LEU A 64 4.07 3.71 18.31
CA LEU A 64 3.37 2.88 17.32
C LEU A 64 3.52 1.39 17.57
N LYS A 65 4.71 0.96 18.02
CA LYS A 65 4.95 -0.43 18.39
C LYS A 65 4.06 -0.84 19.55
N GLU A 66 3.83 0.03 20.54
CA GLU A 66 2.89 -0.26 21.63
C GLU A 66 1.45 -0.49 21.13
N LEU A 67 1.01 0.26 20.11
CA LEU A 67 -0.31 0.11 19.51
C LEU A 67 -0.45 -1.22 18.75
N THR A 68 0.57 -1.62 17.99
CA THR A 68 0.53 -2.80 17.12
C THR A 68 1.04 -4.09 17.78
N ARG A 69 1.59 -4.02 19.00
CA ARG A 69 2.20 -5.19 19.66
C ARG A 69 1.14 -6.17 20.14
N GLY A 70 1.05 -7.31 19.44
CA GLY A 70 0.25 -8.47 19.85
C GLY A 70 -1.26 -8.31 19.62
N LYS A 71 -1.68 -7.28 18.88
CA LYS A 71 -3.08 -7.02 18.53
C LYS A 71 -3.17 -6.62 17.07
N ARG A 72 -4.23 -7.07 16.38
CA ARG A 72 -4.64 -6.44 15.14
C ARG A 72 -5.20 -5.06 15.45
N VAL A 73 -4.78 -4.07 14.69
CA VAL A 73 -5.31 -2.71 14.80
C VAL A 73 -6.42 -2.59 13.78
N ASP A 74 -7.57 -2.07 14.21
CA ASP A 74 -8.69 -1.74 13.34
C ASP A 74 -8.81 -0.21 13.19
N ALA A 75 -9.79 0.23 12.41
CA ALA A 75 -10.08 1.64 12.21
C ALA A 75 -10.24 2.42 13.53
N ALA A 76 -10.98 1.85 14.49
CA ALA A 76 -11.27 2.49 15.76
C ALA A 76 -10.01 2.64 16.62
N GLY A 77 -9.20 1.59 16.71
CA GLY A 77 -7.91 1.61 17.40
C GLY A 77 -6.95 2.64 16.81
N MET A 78 -6.92 2.76 15.48
CA MET A 78 -6.09 3.75 14.82
C MET A 78 -6.56 5.19 15.09
N GLN A 79 -7.87 5.44 15.04
CA GLN A 79 -8.43 6.76 15.34
C GLN A 79 -8.18 7.18 16.79
N ALA A 80 -8.38 6.27 17.75
CA ALA A 80 -8.10 6.52 19.16
C ALA A 80 -6.62 6.82 19.40
N PHE A 81 -5.71 6.14 18.69
CA PHE A 81 -4.29 6.45 18.75
C PHE A 81 -3.98 7.86 18.24
N ILE A 82 -4.51 8.24 17.07
CA ILE A 82 -4.32 9.58 16.49
C ILE A 82 -4.81 10.67 17.46
N ASP A 83 -5.94 10.44 18.14
CA ASP A 83 -6.47 11.39 19.13
C ASP A 83 -5.54 11.62 20.32
N SER A 84 -4.83 10.57 20.75
CA SER A 84 -3.88 10.65 21.86
C SER A 84 -2.60 11.43 21.54
N LEU A 85 -2.34 11.73 20.26
CA LEU A 85 -1.11 12.41 19.84
C LEU A 85 -1.19 13.93 20.09
N ALA A 86 -0.07 14.53 20.47
CA ALA A 86 0.10 15.98 20.56
C ALA A 86 0.37 16.58 19.17
N LEU A 87 -0.62 16.48 18.27
CA LEU A 87 -0.60 17.03 16.92
C LEU A 87 -1.64 18.17 16.78
N PRO A 88 -1.43 19.12 15.85
CA PRO A 88 -2.47 20.08 15.48
C PRO A 88 -3.73 19.37 14.99
N GLU A 89 -4.90 19.97 15.26
CA GLU A 89 -6.18 19.36 14.94
C GLU A 89 -6.35 19.08 13.44
N GLU A 90 -5.85 19.98 12.59
CA GLU A 90 -5.85 19.80 11.13
C GLU A 90 -5.13 18.51 10.70
N GLU A 91 -3.99 18.20 11.32
CA GLU A 91 -3.23 16.98 11.02
C GLU A 91 -3.89 15.73 11.58
N LYS A 92 -4.56 15.82 12.75
CA LYS A 92 -5.37 14.72 13.27
C LYS A 92 -6.53 14.39 12.34
N VAL A 93 -7.28 15.40 11.89
CA VAL A 93 -8.38 15.24 10.94
C VAL A 93 -7.86 14.61 9.64
N ARG A 94 -6.73 15.11 9.11
CA ARG A 94 -6.12 14.57 7.90
C ARG A 94 -5.72 13.10 8.06
N LEU A 95 -5.05 12.73 9.16
CA LEU A 95 -4.65 11.34 9.44
C LEU A 95 -5.85 10.42 9.60
N LYS A 96 -6.94 10.88 10.24
CA LYS A 96 -8.17 10.09 10.43
C LYS A 96 -8.96 9.83 9.15
N GLN A 97 -8.77 10.66 8.12
CA GLN A 97 -9.36 10.43 6.79
C GLN A 97 -8.59 9.37 5.97
N MET A 98 -7.40 8.99 6.42
CA MET A 98 -6.60 7.97 5.73
C MET A 98 -7.17 6.58 6.01
N THR A 99 -7.20 5.76 4.96
CA THR A 99 -7.56 4.35 4.99
C THR A 99 -6.48 3.56 4.24
N PRO A 100 -6.31 2.26 4.49
CA PRO A 100 -5.39 1.44 3.70
C PRO A 100 -5.64 1.54 2.19
N ALA A 101 -6.90 1.69 1.79
CA ALA A 101 -7.29 1.80 0.38
C ALA A 101 -6.98 3.15 -0.27
N ASN A 102 -6.93 4.26 0.49
CA ASN A 102 -6.58 5.58 -0.04
C ASN A 102 -5.12 5.97 0.20
N TYR A 103 -4.39 5.20 1.01
CA TYR A 103 -2.97 5.39 1.26
C TYR A 103 -2.11 4.78 0.14
N ILE A 104 -2.29 5.29 -1.09
CA ILE A 104 -1.60 4.84 -2.30
C ILE A 104 -0.56 5.85 -2.81
N GLY A 105 -0.32 6.94 -2.07
CA GLY A 105 0.61 7.99 -2.45
C GLY A 105 0.30 8.57 -3.83
N ARG A 106 1.31 8.56 -4.73
CA ARG A 106 1.19 9.05 -6.11
C ARG A 106 0.87 7.96 -7.14
N ALA A 107 0.42 6.78 -6.71
CA ALA A 107 0.28 5.62 -7.60
C ALA A 107 -0.54 5.91 -8.87
N ILE A 108 -1.72 6.56 -8.74
CA ILE A 108 -2.57 6.90 -9.89
C ILE A 108 -1.85 7.89 -10.81
N GLN A 109 -1.29 8.96 -10.24
CA GLN A 109 -0.58 9.98 -11.01
C GLN A 109 0.59 9.39 -11.81
N MET A 110 1.35 8.45 -11.23
CA MET A 110 2.45 7.79 -11.93
C MET A 110 1.99 6.96 -13.13
N VAL A 111 0.77 6.41 -13.09
CA VAL A 111 0.16 5.72 -14.23
C VAL A 111 -0.32 6.73 -15.28
N ASP A 112 -0.94 7.83 -14.85
CA ASP A 112 -1.41 8.88 -15.75
C ASP A 112 -0.27 9.60 -16.48
N ASP A 113 0.89 9.73 -15.83
CA ASP A 113 2.11 10.35 -16.37
C ASP A 113 2.84 9.47 -17.41
N LEU A 114 2.47 8.19 -17.57
CA LEU A 114 3.10 7.26 -18.53
C LEU A 114 2.72 7.54 -20.00
N LYS A 115 1.79 8.46 -20.23
CA LYS A 115 1.29 8.84 -21.58
C LYS A 115 2.39 9.29 -22.53
#